data_AF-A0A0Q7EAF3-F1
#
_entry.id   AF-A0A0Q7EAF3-F1
#
_cell.length_a   1.000
_cell.length_b   1.000
_cell.length_c   1.000
_cell.angle_alpha   90.00
_cell.angle_beta   90.00
_cell.angle_gamma   90.00
#
_symmetry.space_group_name_H-M   'P 1'
#
loop_
_entity.id
_entity.type
_entity.pdbx_description
1 polymer ?
#
loop_
_entity_poly.entity_id
_entity_poly.type
_entity_poly.pdbx_seq_one_letter_code
_entity_poly.pdbx_strand_id
1 'polypeptide(L)'
;MRWRGGRPDWLVVSAWLVIAALLLLASDWMFEAIFIFGTMIQLAWGCVGLALLANLLLSGRWIPTIVLVGAGAALVLAPLPQWGGWLWFRISFESHKAAYAKVVEEAPGLPRQGTAHGVRYLVEPGPPVRVAFPQPVGVADNWSAVIHDPSDAVLTARGWGAGGAGEYTARPYVQELWGGDLLTCTRITGHWHRCWFT
;
A
#
# COMPACT_ATOMS: atom_id res chain seq x y z
N MET A 1 -40.83 10.97 -28.26
CA MET A 1 -39.75 10.04 -27.88
C MET A 1 -40.07 9.48 -26.49
N ARG A 2 -40.70 8.31 -26.38
CA ARG A 2 -41.10 7.73 -25.07
C ARG A 2 -39.94 6.89 -24.52
N TRP A 3 -39.23 7.44 -23.55
CA TRP A 3 -38.29 6.73 -22.66
C TRP A 3 -39.08 5.67 -21.86
N ARG A 4 -39.16 4.42 -22.34
CA ARG A 4 -39.85 3.31 -21.64
C ARG A 4 -39.04 2.02 -21.50
N GLY A 5 -37.74 2.03 -21.80
CA GLY A 5 -36.81 0.92 -21.50
C GLY A 5 -35.95 1.26 -20.30
N GLY A 6 -36.49 1.12 -19.08
CA GLY A 6 -35.84 1.54 -17.85
C GLY A 6 -34.90 0.48 -17.26
N ARG A 7 -33.74 0.96 -16.80
CA ARG A 7 -32.96 0.53 -15.61
C ARG A 7 -31.86 -0.55 -15.69
N PRO A 8 -31.86 -1.61 -16.53
CA PRO A 8 -30.84 -2.65 -16.39
C PRO A 8 -29.43 -2.13 -16.72
N ASP A 9 -29.31 -1.27 -17.73
CA ASP A 9 -28.00 -0.78 -18.18
C ASP A 9 -27.32 0.08 -17.11
N TRP A 10 -28.09 0.93 -16.44
CA TRP A 10 -27.60 1.75 -15.36
C TRP A 10 -27.18 0.90 -14.16
N LEU A 11 -27.94 -0.15 -13.85
CA LEU A 11 -27.56 -1.09 -12.80
C LEU A 11 -26.22 -1.77 -13.13
N VAL A 12 -26.04 -2.25 -14.36
CA VAL A 12 -24.81 -2.93 -14.78
C VAL A 12 -23.62 -1.97 -14.81
N VAL A 13 -23.78 -0.76 -15.35
CA VAL A 13 -22.73 0.27 -15.36
C VAL A 13 -22.36 0.70 -13.94
N SER A 14 -23.34 0.96 -13.08
CA SER A 14 -23.08 1.34 -11.68
C SER A 14 -22.42 0.21 -10.91
N ALA A 15 -22.87 -1.03 -11.06
CA ALA A 15 -22.24 -2.19 -10.44
C ALA A 15 -20.79 -2.34 -10.90
N TRP A 16 -20.54 -2.17 -12.21
CA TRP A 16 -19.18 -2.23 -12.75
C TRP A 16 -18.26 -1.17 -12.14
N LEU A 17 -18.73 0.08 -12.08
CA LEU A 17 -17.99 1.20 -11.52
C LEU A 17 -17.70 1.04 -10.03
N VAL A 18 -18.68 0.57 -9.25
CA VAL A 18 -18.50 0.34 -7.80
C VAL A 18 -17.44 -0.73 -7.57
N ILE A 19 -17.51 -1.86 -8.27
CA ILE A 19 -16.52 -2.92 -8.13
C ILE A 19 -15.15 -2.46 -8.63
N ALA A 20 -15.08 -1.71 -9.74
CA ALA A 20 -13.82 -1.14 -10.22
C ALA A 20 -13.19 -0.22 -9.18
N ALA A 21 -13.97 0.66 -8.56
CA ALA A 21 -13.51 1.54 -7.49
C ALA A 21 -12.99 0.75 -6.28
N LEU A 22 -13.70 -0.30 -5.86
CA LEU A 22 -13.28 -1.17 -4.76
C LEU A 22 -11.99 -1.94 -5.08
N LEU A 23 -11.85 -2.44 -6.32
CA LEU A 23 -10.63 -3.13 -6.77
C LEU A 23 -9.43 -2.18 -6.84
N LEU A 24 -9.62 -0.95 -7.30
CA LEU A 24 -8.58 0.08 -7.30
C LEU A 24 -8.21 0.52 -5.88
N LEU A 25 -9.19 0.63 -4.98
CA LEU A 25 -8.92 0.90 -3.57
C LEU A 25 -8.15 -0.25 -2.91
N ALA A 26 -8.48 -1.50 -3.23
CA ALA A 26 -7.79 -2.68 -2.70
C ALA A 26 -6.47 -3.00 -3.41
N SER A 27 -6.10 -2.27 -4.47
CA SER A 27 -5.04 -2.70 -5.37
C SER A 27 -3.68 -2.78 -4.68
N ASP A 28 -3.33 -1.77 -3.88
CA ASP A 28 -2.03 -1.70 -3.20
C ASP A 28 -1.81 -2.97 -2.38
N TRP A 29 -2.78 -3.30 -1.52
CA TRP A 29 -2.77 -4.52 -0.72
C TRP A 29 -2.74 -5.81 -1.58
N MET A 30 -3.53 -5.88 -2.65
CA MET A 30 -3.57 -7.05 -3.53
C MET A 30 -2.22 -7.30 -4.22
N PHE A 31 -1.55 -6.22 -4.62
CA PHE A 31 -0.23 -6.29 -5.25
C PHE A 31 0.86 -6.66 -4.24
N GLU A 32 0.75 -6.21 -2.99
CA GLU A 32 1.65 -6.60 -1.90
C GLU A 32 1.53 -8.10 -1.57
N ALA A 33 0.31 -8.61 -1.41
CA ALA A 33 0.09 -9.99 -0.98
C ALA A 33 0.37 -11.00 -2.11
N ILE A 34 -0.18 -10.76 -3.30
CA ILE A 34 -0.10 -11.68 -4.44
C ILE A 34 -0.14 -10.88 -5.75
N PHE A 35 0.99 -10.26 -6.12
CA PHE A 35 1.14 -9.44 -7.34
C PHE A 35 0.47 -10.03 -8.59
N ILE A 36 0.72 -11.32 -8.87
CA ILE A 36 0.19 -12.01 -10.05
C ILE A 36 -1.33 -12.07 -10.00
N PHE A 37 -1.90 -12.46 -8.85
CA PHE A 37 -3.35 -12.58 -8.69
C PHE A 37 -4.04 -11.23 -8.74
N GLY A 38 -3.45 -10.21 -8.11
CA GLY A 38 -3.93 -8.84 -8.18
C GLY A 38 -4.01 -8.33 -9.62
N THR A 39 -2.93 -8.52 -10.39
CA THR A 39 -2.88 -8.18 -11.81
C THR A 39 -3.96 -8.90 -12.62
N MET A 40 -4.10 -10.22 -12.43
CA MET A 40 -5.08 -11.02 -13.17
C MET A 40 -6.52 -10.57 -12.88
N ILE A 41 -6.87 -10.26 -11.63
CA ILE A 41 -8.20 -9.76 -11.28
C ILE A 41 -8.47 -8.42 -11.97
N GLN A 42 -7.51 -7.50 -11.95
CA GLN A 42 -7.69 -6.19 -12.59
C GLN A 42 -7.84 -6.31 -14.11
N LEU A 43 -7.03 -7.15 -14.75
CA LEU A 43 -7.14 -7.42 -16.18
C LEU A 43 -8.50 -8.06 -16.52
N ALA A 44 -8.92 -9.06 -15.77
CA ALA A 44 -10.21 -9.71 -15.96
C ALA A 44 -11.36 -8.69 -15.83
N TRP A 45 -11.31 -7.83 -14.82
CA TRP A 45 -12.34 -6.80 -14.61
C TRP A 45 -12.32 -5.71 -15.68
N GLY A 46 -11.13 -5.35 -16.17
CA GLY A 46 -10.94 -4.46 -17.32
C GLY A 46 -11.59 -5.04 -18.58
N CYS A 47 -11.40 -6.33 -18.85
CA CYS A 47 -12.04 -7.03 -19.96
C CYS A 47 -13.58 -7.00 -19.86
N VAL A 48 -14.14 -7.17 -18.67
CA VAL A 48 -15.60 -7.02 -18.45
C VAL A 48 -16.06 -5.60 -18.80
N GLY A 49 -15.29 -4.59 -18.42
CA GLY A 49 -15.57 -3.19 -18.76
C GLY A 49 -15.54 -2.91 -20.26
N LEU A 50 -14.56 -3.47 -20.97
CA LEU A 50 -14.46 -3.37 -22.43
C LEU A 50 -15.62 -4.07 -23.14
N ALA A 51 -16.01 -5.26 -22.68
CA ALA A 51 -17.16 -5.98 -23.21
C ALA A 51 -18.47 -5.20 -22.98
N LEU A 52 -18.63 -4.61 -21.80
CA LEU A 52 -19.77 -3.74 -21.48
C LEU A 52 -19.81 -2.51 -22.38
N LEU A 53 -18.67 -1.84 -22.57
CA LEU A 53 -18.53 -0.68 -23.46
C LEU A 53 -18.92 -1.02 -24.90
N ALA A 54 -18.38 -2.13 -25.43
CA ALA A 54 -18.69 -2.60 -26.78
C ALA A 54 -20.20 -2.87 -26.93
N ASN A 55 -20.82 -3.55 -25.97
CA ASN A 55 -22.26 -3.83 -25.98
C ASN A 55 -23.10 -2.54 -25.98
N LEU A 56 -22.73 -1.54 -25.17
CA LEU A 56 -23.44 -0.25 -25.11
C LEU A 56 -23.30 0.54 -26.42
N LEU A 57 -22.12 0.54 -27.02
CA LEU A 57 -21.85 1.17 -28.32
C LEU A 57 -22.67 0.51 -29.44
N LEU A 58 -22.63 -0.83 -29.55
CA LEU A 58 -23.38 -1.59 -30.55
C LEU A 58 -24.90 -1.43 -30.40
N SER A 59 -25.37 -1.19 -29.18
CA SER A 59 -26.79 -0.95 -28.88
C SER A 59 -27.23 0.51 -29.08
N GLY A 60 -26.33 1.42 -29.49
CA GLY A 60 -26.62 2.85 -29.65
C GLY A 60 -26.94 3.59 -28.34
N ARG A 61 -26.46 3.08 -27.20
CA ARG A 61 -26.76 3.60 -25.85
C ARG A 61 -25.73 4.64 -25.40
N TRP A 62 -25.73 5.78 -26.07
CA TRP A 62 -24.68 6.81 -25.94
C TRP A 62 -24.55 7.41 -24.53
N ILE A 63 -25.65 7.63 -23.80
CA ILE A 63 -25.58 8.25 -22.46
C ILE A 63 -24.85 7.33 -21.46
N PRO A 64 -25.25 6.06 -21.25
CA PRO A 64 -24.49 5.12 -20.43
C PRO A 64 -23.04 4.94 -20.88
N THR A 65 -22.78 4.92 -22.19
CA THR A 65 -21.41 4.87 -22.74
C THR A 65 -20.57 6.04 -22.27
N ILE A 66 -21.06 7.27 -22.40
CA ILE A 66 -20.34 8.49 -21.97
C ILE A 66 -20.07 8.43 -20.47
N VAL A 67 -21.06 8.00 -19.67
CA VAL A 67 -20.88 7.87 -18.21
C VAL A 67 -19.85 6.80 -17.87
N LEU A 68 -19.90 5.62 -18.50
CA LEU A 68 -18.94 4.54 -18.27
C LEU A 68 -17.51 4.99 -18.59
N VAL A 69 -17.32 5.63 -19.74
CA VAL A 69 -15.99 6.13 -20.16
C VAL A 69 -15.51 7.24 -19.24
N GLY A 70 -16.35 8.24 -18.96
CA GLY A 70 -15.98 9.37 -18.12
C GLY A 70 -15.68 8.96 -16.68
N ALA A 71 -16.52 8.12 -16.08
CA ALA A 71 -16.30 7.61 -14.73
C ALA A 71 -15.13 6.62 -14.67
N GLY A 72 -14.97 5.75 -15.67
CA GLY A 72 -13.81 4.87 -15.78
C GLY A 72 -12.50 5.65 -15.85
N ALA A 73 -12.44 6.70 -16.68
CA ALA A 73 -11.28 7.60 -16.74
C ALA A 73 -11.03 8.31 -15.41
N ALA A 74 -12.09 8.82 -14.76
CA ALA A 74 -11.98 9.44 -13.45
C ALA A 74 -11.45 8.47 -12.38
N LEU A 75 -11.86 7.20 -12.41
CA LEU A 75 -11.35 6.17 -11.49
C LEU A 75 -9.86 5.87 -11.71
N VAL A 76 -9.40 5.80 -12.96
CA VAL A 76 -7.98 5.58 -13.29
C VAL A 76 -7.10 6.75 -12.86
N LEU A 77 -7.60 7.97 -13.00
CA LEU A 77 -6.90 9.19 -12.59
C LEU A 77 -6.98 9.46 -11.09
N ALA A 78 -7.94 8.85 -10.40
CA ALA A 78 -8.10 9.03 -8.97
C ALA A 78 -6.97 8.32 -8.21
N PRO A 79 -6.45 8.92 -7.12
CA PRO A 79 -5.42 8.33 -6.26
C PRO A 79 -5.96 7.19 -5.36
N LEU A 80 -6.93 6.40 -5.85
CA LEU A 80 -7.59 5.34 -5.08
C LEU A 80 -6.61 4.28 -4.55
N PRO A 81 -5.62 3.79 -5.33
CA PRO A 81 -4.62 2.87 -4.81
C PRO A 81 -3.87 3.42 -3.60
N GLN A 82 -3.46 4.68 -3.65
CA GLN A 82 -2.68 5.33 -2.61
C GLN A 82 -3.51 5.54 -1.34
N TRP A 83 -4.77 5.93 -1.50
CA TRP A 83 -5.71 6.08 -0.38
C TRP A 83 -6.04 4.74 0.27
N GLY A 84 -6.24 3.70 -0.54
CA GLY A 84 -6.53 2.36 -0.05
C GLY A 84 -5.35 1.73 0.68
N GLY A 85 -4.15 1.86 0.12
CA GLY A 85 -2.90 1.47 0.77
C GLY A 85 -2.68 2.17 2.10
N TRP A 86 -2.90 3.48 2.15
CA TRP A 86 -2.84 4.24 3.40
C TRP A 86 -3.88 3.78 4.42
N LEU A 87 -5.14 3.59 4.00
CA LEU A 87 -6.22 3.15 4.88
C LEU A 87 -5.94 1.76 5.46
N TRP A 88 -5.55 0.81 4.60
CA TRP A 88 -5.22 -0.55 5.02
C TRP A 88 -4.04 -0.56 5.99
N PHE A 89 -2.99 0.20 5.67
CA PHE A 89 -1.84 0.37 6.56
C PHE A 89 -2.26 0.90 7.93
N ARG A 90 -3.13 1.92 7.99
CA ARG A 90 -3.62 2.48 9.26
C ARG A 90 -4.41 1.46 10.07
N ILE A 91 -5.30 0.70 9.43
CA ILE A 91 -6.07 -0.37 10.08
C ILE A 91 -5.13 -1.44 10.64
N SER A 92 -4.18 -1.90 9.82
CA SER A 92 -3.18 -2.91 10.21
C SER A 92 -2.27 -2.43 11.34
N PHE A 93 -1.79 -1.18 11.27
CA PHE A 93 -0.94 -0.61 12.32
C PHE A 93 -1.70 -0.52 13.64
N GLU A 94 -2.90 0.05 13.67
CA GLU A 94 -3.65 0.20 14.92
C GLU A 94 -4.05 -1.16 15.51
N SER A 95 -4.31 -2.19 14.70
CA SER A 95 -4.61 -3.54 15.20
C SER A 95 -3.41 -4.24 15.84
N HIS A 96 -2.18 -3.97 15.37
CA HIS A 96 -0.95 -4.57 15.90
C HIS A 96 -0.18 -3.69 16.90
N LYS A 97 -0.52 -2.40 17.01
CA LYS A 97 0.21 -1.41 17.83
C LYS A 97 0.42 -1.84 19.28
N ALA A 98 -0.59 -2.47 19.89
CA ALA A 98 -0.48 -2.97 21.26
C ALA A 98 0.56 -4.09 21.40
N ALA A 99 0.65 -4.99 20.42
CA ALA A 99 1.68 -6.04 20.38
C ALA A 99 3.06 -5.45 20.13
N TYR A 100 3.16 -4.49 19.18
CA TYR A 100 4.40 -3.79 18.89
C TYR A 100 4.97 -3.08 20.14
N ALA A 101 4.11 -2.39 20.90
CA ALA A 101 4.52 -1.68 22.11
C ALA A 101 5.12 -2.63 23.17
N LYS A 102 4.52 -3.82 23.38
CA LYS A 102 5.06 -4.84 24.30
C LYS A 102 6.43 -5.35 23.87
N VAL A 103 6.60 -5.63 22.57
CA VAL A 103 7.91 -6.05 22.03
C VAL A 103 8.95 -4.96 22.23
N VAL A 104 8.60 -3.68 22.05
CA VAL A 104 9.52 -2.55 22.30
C VAL A 104 9.94 -2.46 23.77
N GLU A 105 9.02 -2.68 24.71
CA GLU A 105 9.30 -2.70 26.14
C GLU A 105 10.25 -3.85 26.53
N GLU A 106 10.03 -5.03 25.94
CA GLU A 106 10.82 -6.25 26.20
C GLU A 106 12.13 -6.31 25.38
N ALA A 107 12.30 -5.43 24.39
CA ALA A 107 13.38 -5.46 23.41
C ALA A 107 14.81 -5.61 24.01
N PRO A 108 15.17 -4.98 25.15
CA PRO A 108 16.50 -5.14 25.73
C PRO A 108 16.84 -6.58 26.13
N GLY A 109 15.84 -7.43 26.39
CA GLY A 109 16.02 -8.84 26.76
C GLY A 109 15.72 -9.84 25.64
N LEU A 110 15.26 -9.38 24.48
CA LEU A 110 14.90 -10.24 23.36
C LEU A 110 16.12 -10.56 22.47
N PRO A 111 16.13 -11.72 21.78
CA PRO A 111 17.13 -12.00 20.76
C PRO A 111 17.02 -10.99 19.61
N ARG A 112 18.09 -10.84 18.81
CA ARG A 112 18.13 -9.86 17.69
C ARG A 112 16.96 -9.99 16.71
N GLN A 113 16.41 -11.18 16.53
CA GLN A 113 15.24 -11.41 15.68
C GLN A 113 14.37 -12.52 16.28
N GLY A 114 13.08 -12.46 16.05
CA GLY A 114 12.17 -13.47 16.53
C GLY A 114 10.70 -13.17 16.26
N THR A 115 9.83 -13.88 16.98
CA THR A 115 8.40 -13.63 17.03
C THR A 115 7.97 -13.56 18.49
N ALA A 116 7.27 -12.50 18.87
CA ALA A 116 6.74 -12.30 20.21
C ALA A 116 5.39 -11.60 20.10
N HIS A 117 4.44 -11.93 20.98
CA HIS A 117 3.07 -11.36 20.95
C HIS A 117 2.38 -11.48 19.57
N GLY A 118 2.69 -12.53 18.81
CA GLY A 118 2.11 -12.77 17.48
C GLY A 118 2.69 -11.94 16.35
N VAL A 119 3.73 -11.14 16.59
CA VAL A 119 4.37 -10.28 15.59
C VAL A 119 5.86 -10.63 15.42
N ARG A 120 6.33 -10.60 14.18
CA ARG A 120 7.76 -10.74 13.86
C ARG A 120 8.48 -9.43 14.18
N TYR A 121 9.70 -9.52 14.70
CA TYR A 121 10.48 -8.35 15.05
C TYR A 121 11.97 -8.54 14.75
N LEU A 122 12.65 -7.41 14.58
CA LEU A 122 14.10 -7.28 14.46
C LEU A 122 14.56 -6.17 15.41
N VAL A 123 15.45 -6.49 16.34
CA VAL A 123 16.05 -5.56 17.30
C VAL A 123 17.39 -5.09 16.75
N GLU A 124 17.58 -3.78 16.67
CA GLU A 124 18.92 -3.20 16.48
C GLU A 124 19.48 -2.80 17.85
N PRO A 125 20.50 -3.49 18.37
CA PRO A 125 21.08 -3.17 19.65
C PRO A 125 21.87 -1.86 19.55
N GLY A 126 21.71 -1.00 20.56
CA GLY A 126 22.45 0.26 20.64
C GLY A 126 21.66 1.28 21.44
N PRO A 127 22.26 2.43 21.81
CA PRO A 127 21.51 3.56 22.31
C PRO A 127 21.04 4.48 21.16
N PRO A 128 19.73 4.74 20.99
CA PRO A 128 18.61 4.00 21.57
C PRO A 128 18.38 2.65 20.89
N VAL A 129 17.74 1.72 21.62
CA VAL A 129 17.29 0.45 21.06
C VAL A 129 16.21 0.74 20.04
N ARG A 130 16.34 0.17 18.84
CA ARG A 130 15.36 0.31 17.77
C ARG A 130 14.77 -1.05 17.45
N VAL A 131 13.48 -1.05 17.12
CA VAL A 131 12.78 -2.29 16.76
C VAL A 131 12.07 -2.09 15.43
N ALA A 132 12.31 -2.98 14.48
CA ALA A 132 11.58 -3.07 13.23
C ALA A 132 10.60 -4.24 13.26
N PHE A 133 9.42 -4.03 12.69
CA PHE A 133 8.35 -5.00 12.51
C PHE A 133 8.14 -5.19 11.00
N PRO A 134 8.83 -6.16 10.37
CA PRO A 134 8.75 -6.40 8.94
C PRO A 134 7.30 -6.64 8.50
N GLN A 135 6.87 -5.90 7.49
CA GLN A 135 5.56 -6.07 6.85
C GLN A 135 5.69 -7.08 5.71
N PRO A 136 4.62 -7.80 5.35
CA PRO A 136 4.61 -8.75 4.23
C PRO A 136 4.53 -8.01 2.88
N VAL A 137 5.43 -7.06 2.68
CA VAL A 137 5.41 -6.11 1.57
C VAL A 137 6.80 -6.04 0.97
N GLY A 138 6.90 -6.23 -0.35
CA GLY A 138 8.18 -6.24 -1.05
C GLY A 138 8.18 -7.04 -2.34
N VAL A 139 9.08 -6.69 -3.26
CA VAL A 139 9.44 -7.52 -4.41
C VAL A 139 10.95 -7.74 -4.37
N ALA A 140 11.35 -9.00 -4.43
CA ALA A 140 12.75 -9.44 -4.32
C ALA A 140 13.38 -9.09 -2.95
N ASP A 141 14.42 -8.27 -2.95
CA ASP A 141 15.18 -7.78 -1.80
C ASP A 141 14.51 -6.59 -1.11
N ASN A 142 13.61 -5.88 -1.79
CA ASN A 142 12.90 -4.75 -1.21
C ASN A 142 11.91 -5.23 -0.13
N TRP A 143 11.88 -4.55 1.01
CA TRP A 143 10.93 -4.83 2.07
C TRP A 143 10.51 -3.55 2.81
N SER A 144 9.46 -3.62 3.61
CA SER A 144 9.05 -2.50 4.47
C SER A 144 8.84 -2.92 5.91
N ALA A 145 8.94 -1.96 6.83
CA ALA A 145 8.73 -2.20 8.25
C ALA A 145 8.01 -1.02 8.92
N VAL A 146 7.29 -1.35 9.97
CA VAL A 146 6.97 -0.39 11.03
C VAL A 146 8.15 -0.36 11.99
N ILE A 147 8.69 0.82 12.28
CA ILE A 147 9.87 0.99 13.12
C ILE A 147 9.50 1.82 14.34
N HIS A 148 9.96 1.39 15.51
CA HIS A 148 10.04 2.24 16.68
C HIS A 148 11.48 2.74 16.85
N ASP A 149 11.67 4.05 16.67
CA ASP A 149 12.96 4.72 16.88
C ASP A 149 12.78 5.95 17.78
N PRO A 150 13.15 5.85 19.08
CA PRO A 150 13.07 6.96 20.02
C PRO A 150 13.87 8.20 19.60
N SER A 151 14.92 8.03 18.78
CA SER A 151 15.75 9.15 18.32
C SER A 151 15.23 9.83 17.06
N ASP A 152 14.22 9.26 16.40
CA ASP A 152 13.75 9.68 15.07
C ASP A 152 14.87 9.75 14.00
N ALA A 153 16.00 9.11 14.23
CA ALA A 153 17.16 9.13 13.35
C ALA A 153 16.85 8.55 11.97
N VAL A 154 15.97 7.56 11.90
CA VAL A 154 15.52 6.96 10.64
C VAL A 154 14.87 7.97 9.67
N LEU A 155 14.35 9.10 10.17
CA LEU A 155 13.82 10.17 9.30
C LEU A 155 14.90 10.95 8.53
N THR A 156 16.18 10.73 8.86
CA THR A 156 17.30 11.34 8.12
C THR A 156 17.60 10.65 6.80
N ALA A 157 17.09 9.43 6.59
CA ALA A 157 17.22 8.74 5.32
C ALA A 157 16.33 9.40 4.26
N ARG A 158 16.96 9.92 3.21
CA ARG A 158 16.27 10.53 2.06
C ARG A 158 16.41 9.71 0.78
N GLY A 159 16.88 8.47 0.90
CA GLY A 159 16.97 7.50 -0.18
C GLY A 159 17.90 7.94 -1.29
N TRP A 160 17.66 7.36 -2.47
CA TRP A 160 18.34 7.67 -3.72
C TRP A 160 17.67 8.85 -4.41
N GLY A 161 18.41 9.91 -4.72
CA GLY A 161 17.94 11.01 -5.57
C GLY A 161 17.70 12.35 -4.88
N ALA A 162 17.77 12.45 -3.56
CA ALA A 162 17.61 13.72 -2.85
C ALA A 162 18.84 14.65 -2.95
N GLY A 163 20.03 14.10 -3.23
CA GLY A 163 21.28 14.84 -3.46
C GLY A 163 21.68 14.99 -4.94
N GLY A 164 21.04 14.23 -5.83
CA GLY A 164 21.43 14.04 -7.23
C GLY A 164 21.10 12.62 -7.67
N ALA A 165 20.99 12.39 -8.98
CA ALA A 165 20.69 11.06 -9.51
C ALA A 165 21.76 10.05 -9.05
N GLY A 166 21.36 9.08 -8.22
CA GLY A 166 22.25 8.02 -7.73
C GLY A 166 22.96 8.29 -6.41
N GLU A 167 22.70 9.40 -5.69
CA GLU A 167 23.25 9.58 -4.35
C GLU A 167 22.28 9.08 -3.27
N TYR A 168 22.71 8.04 -2.54
CA TYR A 168 22.07 7.60 -1.31
C TYR A 168 22.46 8.52 -0.16
N THR A 169 21.47 9.17 0.44
CA THR A 169 21.69 10.14 1.53
C THR A 169 21.06 9.64 2.82
N ALA A 170 21.81 8.81 3.54
CA ALA A 170 21.52 8.44 4.92
C ALA A 170 22.80 8.62 5.76
N ARG A 171 22.66 9.04 7.02
CA ARG A 171 23.83 9.21 7.89
C ARG A 171 24.44 7.83 8.21
N PRO A 172 25.78 7.69 8.34
CA PRO A 172 26.42 6.37 8.51
C PRO A 172 25.82 5.48 9.61
N TYR A 173 25.34 6.08 10.70
CA TYR A 173 24.76 5.35 11.83
C TYR A 173 23.31 4.87 11.62
N VAL A 174 22.67 5.21 10.50
CA VAL A 174 21.36 4.67 10.08
C VAL A 174 21.44 3.89 8.77
N GLN A 175 22.65 3.70 8.23
CA GLN A 175 22.88 2.82 7.09
C GLN A 175 22.85 1.36 7.57
N GLU A 176 22.44 0.44 6.69
CA GLU A 176 22.45 -1.00 6.94
C GLU A 176 21.71 -1.45 8.23
N LEU A 177 20.76 -0.65 8.73
CA LEU A 177 19.97 -1.04 9.90
C LEU A 177 19.20 -2.32 9.57
N TRP A 178 19.33 -3.33 10.43
CA TRP A 178 18.76 -4.67 10.21
C TRP A 178 19.23 -5.37 8.93
N GLY A 179 20.39 -4.98 8.38
CA GLY A 179 20.99 -5.61 7.21
C GLY A 179 20.38 -5.21 5.86
N GLY A 180 19.64 -4.10 5.82
CA GLY A 180 19.12 -3.51 4.57
C GLY A 180 19.34 -2.00 4.51
N ASP A 181 19.24 -1.43 3.31
CA ASP A 181 19.46 0.00 3.10
C ASP A 181 18.15 0.78 3.17
N LEU A 182 18.12 1.74 4.09
CA LEU A 182 16.93 2.54 4.39
C LEU A 182 16.63 3.55 3.27
N LEU A 183 15.66 3.26 2.42
CA LEU A 183 15.28 4.10 1.28
C LEU A 183 14.49 5.33 1.70
N THR A 184 13.39 5.13 2.41
CA THR A 184 12.53 6.25 2.81
C THR A 184 11.80 5.91 4.08
N CYS A 185 11.59 6.92 4.91
CA CYS A 185 10.86 6.81 6.16
C CYS A 185 9.85 7.94 6.28
N THR A 186 8.64 7.58 6.72
CA THR A 186 7.58 8.52 7.02
C THR A 186 7.10 8.30 8.45
N ARG A 187 6.92 9.39 9.20
CA ARG A 187 6.40 9.30 10.57
C ARG A 187 4.93 8.89 10.53
N ILE A 188 4.56 7.92 11.36
CA ILE A 188 3.18 7.47 11.57
C ILE A 188 2.58 8.25 12.74
N THR A 189 3.18 8.11 13.93
CA THR A 189 2.76 8.77 15.19
C THR A 189 3.85 8.63 16.24
N GLY A 190 4.13 9.68 17.01
CA GLY A 190 5.21 9.64 18.01
C GLY A 190 6.54 9.16 17.41
N HIS A 191 7.13 8.13 18.01
CA HIS A 191 8.38 7.48 17.57
C HIS A 191 8.16 6.29 16.63
N TRP A 192 6.95 6.15 16.08
CA TRP A 192 6.61 5.12 15.09
C TRP A 192 6.77 5.66 13.67
N HIS A 193 7.50 4.93 12.84
CA HIS A 193 7.82 5.27 11.46
C HIS A 193 7.47 4.12 10.52
N ARG A 194 7.02 4.42 9.30
CA ARG A 194 6.89 3.45 8.20
C ARG A 194 8.08 3.65 7.28
N CYS A 195 8.89 2.62 7.12
CA CYS A 195 10.12 2.69 6.35
C CYS A 195 10.20 1.60 5.30
N TRP A 196 10.92 1.91 4.23
CA TRP A 196 11.18 1.02 3.09
C TRP A 196 12.67 0.78 2.98
N PHE A 197 13.01 -0.45 2.62
CA PHE A 197 14.37 -0.97 2.55
C PHE A 197 14.60 -1.63 1.20
N THR A 198 15.87 -1.66 0.78
CA THR A 198 16.40 -2.54 -0.25
C THR A 198 17.44 -3.49 0.33
#